data_AF-A0A392NKQ1-F1
#
_entry.id   AF-A0A392NKQ1-F1
#
_cell.length_a   1.000
_cell.length_b   1.000
_cell.length_c   1.000
_cell.angle_alpha   90.00
_cell.angle_beta   90.00
_cell.angle_gamma   90.00
#
_symmetry.space_group_name_H-M   'P 1'
#
loop_
_entity.id
_entity.type
_entity.pdbx_description
1 polymer ?
#
loop_
_entity_poly.entity_id
_entity_poly.type
_entity_poly.pdbx_seq_one_letter_code
_entity_poly.pdbx_strand_id
1 'polypeptide(L)'
;MKIYSVSTRHYFAFGALVSEELSFKLKELPSVRWVLPDSYLNVKEKDYGGEPFINGEAVPYDPKYHEEWVRNNARANERNRRND
;
A
#
# COMPACT_ATOMS: atom_id res chain seq x y z
N MET A 1 -12.63 8.71 8.53
CA MET A 1 -11.54 7.89 7.93
C MET A 1 -10.52 8.82 7.34
N LYS A 2 -9.23 8.66 7.63
CA LYS A 2 -8.16 9.50 7.08
C LYS A 2 -7.27 8.66 6.18
N ILE A 3 -7.50 8.75 4.87
CA ILE A 3 -6.63 8.13 3.85
C ILE A 3 -5.33 8.94 3.80
N TYR A 4 -4.18 8.26 3.78
CA TYR A 4 -2.87 8.91 3.68
C TYR A 4 -2.12 8.53 2.39
N SER A 5 -2.41 7.37 1.81
CA SER A 5 -1.85 6.95 0.53
C SER A 5 -2.87 6.19 -0.30
N VAL A 6 -2.72 6.25 -1.61
CA VAL A 6 -3.50 5.49 -2.59
C VAL A 6 -2.53 4.87 -3.57
N SER A 7 -2.92 3.80 -4.25
CA SER A 7 -2.20 3.25 -5.39
C SER A 7 -3.20 2.80 -6.45
N THR A 8 -2.90 3.15 -7.69
CA THR A 8 -3.75 2.81 -8.86
C THR A 8 -2.97 2.15 -9.99
N ARG A 9 -1.71 1.75 -9.73
CA ARG A 9 -0.82 1.16 -10.74
C ARG A 9 -0.28 -0.21 -10.35
N HIS A 10 0.59 -0.24 -9.33
CA HIS A 10 1.30 -1.45 -8.90
C HIS A 10 0.41 -2.38 -8.07
N TYR A 11 -0.53 -1.78 -7.34
CA TYR A 11 -1.59 -2.44 -6.61
C TYR A 11 -2.78 -1.47 -6.57
N PHE A 12 -4.00 -1.99 -6.40
CA PHE A 12 -5.21 -1.19 -6.29
C PHE A 12 -5.67 -1.20 -4.84
N ALA A 13 -5.17 -0.26 -4.05
CA ALA A 13 -5.47 -0.15 -2.62
C ALA A 13 -5.29 1.28 -2.10
N PHE A 14 -5.71 1.52 -0.86
CA PHE A 14 -5.43 2.76 -0.13
C PHE A 14 -5.02 2.44 1.31
N GLY A 15 -4.12 3.26 1.86
CA GLY A 15 -3.74 3.26 3.26
C GLY A 15 -4.57 4.27 4.04
N ALA A 16 -5.13 3.87 5.18
CA ALA A 16 -5.95 4.76 6.01
C ALA A 16 -5.75 4.54 7.51
N LEU A 17 -5.82 5.63 8.26
CA LEU A 17 -5.90 5.58 9.72
C LEU A 17 -7.35 5.27 10.12
N VAL A 18 -7.53 4.07 10.64
CA VAL A 18 -8.81 3.53 11.13
C VAL A 18 -8.57 2.73 12.41
N SER A 19 -9.61 2.55 13.23
CA SER A 19 -9.55 1.61 14.34
C SER A 19 -9.54 0.17 13.82
N GLU A 20 -9.00 -0.74 14.63
CA GLU A 20 -9.03 -2.17 14.33
C GLU A 20 -10.46 -2.68 14.14
N GLU A 21 -11.40 -2.25 15.01
CA GLU A 21 -12.83 -2.60 14.88
C GLU A 21 -13.40 -2.19 13.52
N LEU A 22 -13.07 -0.99 13.04
CA LEU A 22 -13.52 -0.52 11.72
C LEU A 22 -12.88 -1.31 10.59
N SER A 23 -11.63 -1.75 10.74
CA SER A 23 -10.93 -2.57 9.74
C SER A 23 -11.67 -3.90 9.47
N PHE A 24 -12.27 -4.52 10.50
CA PHE A 24 -13.07 -5.74 10.32
C PHE A 24 -14.34 -5.48 9.52
N LYS A 25 -15.03 -4.35 9.77
CA LYS A 25 -16.23 -3.96 9.01
C LYS A 25 -15.89 -3.68 7.55
N LEU A 26 -14.72 -3.08 7.26
CA LEU A 26 -14.27 -2.84 5.89
C LEU A 26 -14.05 -4.16 5.12
N LYS A 27 -13.57 -5.21 5.78
CA LYS A 27 -13.34 -6.52 5.17
C LYS A 27 -14.63 -7.17 4.65
N GLU A 28 -15.77 -6.84 5.24
CA GLU A 28 -17.08 -7.39 4.84
C GLU A 28 -17.70 -6.66 3.63
N LEU A 29 -17.13 -5.54 3.20
CA LEU A 29 -17.66 -4.77 2.08
C LEU A 29 -17.44 -5.48 0.74
N PRO A 30 -18.40 -5.35 -0.20
CA PRO A 30 -18.24 -5.92 -1.53
C PRO A 30 -17.02 -5.33 -2.24
N SER A 31 -16.30 -6.17 -2.98
CA SER A 31 -15.07 -5.83 -3.71
C SER A 31 -13.83 -5.54 -2.85
N VAL A 32 -13.93 -5.57 -1.52
CA VAL A 32 -12.74 -5.56 -0.66
C VAL A 32 -12.13 -6.96 -0.66
N ARG A 33 -10.95 -7.07 -1.26
CA ARG A 33 -10.24 -8.36 -1.33
C ARG A 33 -9.47 -8.67 -0.06
N TRP A 34 -8.79 -7.67 0.50
CA TRP A 34 -7.92 -7.81 1.66
C TRP A 34 -8.02 -6.56 2.54
N VAL A 35 -7.90 -6.77 3.85
CA VAL A 35 -7.64 -5.73 4.84
C VAL A 35 -6.48 -6.23 5.68
N LEU A 36 -5.37 -5.49 5.68
CA LEU A 36 -4.12 -5.88 6.33
C LEU A 36 -3.59 -4.68 7.14
N PRO A 37 -2.91 -4.92 8.29
CA PRO A 37 -2.14 -3.89 8.95
C PRO A 37 -1.05 -3.34 8.02
N ASP A 38 -0.93 -2.03 7.91
CA ASP A 38 0.07 -1.41 7.05
C ASP A 38 1.45 -1.34 7.73
N SER A 39 2.51 -1.24 6.93
CA SER A 39 3.89 -1.21 7.40
C SER A 39 4.73 -0.27 6.54
N TYR A 40 5.77 0.34 7.12
CA TYR A 40 6.69 1.17 6.34
C TYR A 40 7.43 0.32 5.30
N LEU A 41 7.36 0.72 4.03
CA LEU A 41 8.27 0.24 2.99
C LEU A 41 9.69 0.78 3.21
N ASN A 42 9.79 2.01 3.72
CA ASN A 42 11.05 2.61 4.14
C ASN A 42 10.93 3.08 5.60
N VAL A 43 11.52 2.31 6.52
CA VAL A 43 11.47 2.57 7.97
C VAL A 43 12.15 3.89 8.34
N LYS A 44 13.23 4.27 7.64
CA LYS A 44 14.00 5.47 7.94
C LYS A 44 13.19 6.74 7.67
N GLU A 45 12.57 6.79 6.50
CA GLU A 45 11.75 7.93 6.06
C GLU A 45 10.29 7.82 6.55
N LYS A 46 9.93 6.72 7.22
CA LYS A 46 8.56 6.39 7.65
C LYS A 46 7.57 6.45 6.49
N ASP A 47 7.99 5.92 5.34
CA ASP A 47 7.21 5.90 4.11
C ASP A 47 6.45 4.58 3.98
N TYR A 48 5.13 4.67 3.83
CA TYR A 48 4.24 3.54 3.58
C TYR A 48 4.16 3.18 2.07
N GLY A 49 4.68 4.05 1.19
CA GLY A 49 4.54 3.93 -0.26
C GLY A 49 3.16 4.30 -0.77
N GLY A 50 3.02 4.24 -2.09
CA GLY A 50 1.84 4.75 -2.79
C GLY A 50 1.85 6.27 -2.87
N GLU A 51 1.00 6.80 -3.73
CA GLU A 51 0.84 8.23 -3.92
C GLU A 51 0.21 8.86 -2.66
N PRO A 52 0.81 9.92 -2.08
CA PRO A 52 0.20 10.69 -0.99
C PRO A 52 -1.21 11.17 -1.35
N PHE A 53 -2.12 11.03 -0.39
CA PHE A 53 -3.51 11.49 -0.52
C PHE A 53 -3.74 12.73 0.33
N ILE A 54 -3.92 13.87 -0.31
CA ILE A 54 -3.95 15.18 0.34
C ILE A 54 -5.24 15.89 -0.07
N ASN A 55 -6.03 16.33 0.92
CA ASN A 55 -7.26 17.09 0.71
C ASN A 55 -8.29 16.43 -0.23
N GLY A 56 -8.36 15.10 -0.24
CA GLY A 56 -9.31 14.37 -1.09
C GLY A 56 -8.79 14.00 -2.47
N GLU A 57 -7.53 14.33 -2.77
CA GLU A 57 -6.91 14.04 -4.07
C GLU A 57 -5.57 13.32 -3.89
N ALA A 58 -5.31 12.36 -4.78
CA ALA A 58 -3.97 11.79 -4.89
C ALA A 58 -3.07 12.78 -5.62
N VAL A 59 -1.83 12.93 -5.17
CA VAL A 59 -0.83 13.69 -5.93
C VAL A 59 -0.58 13.04 -7.30
N PRO A 60 -0.11 13.81 -8.31
CA PRO A 60 0.25 13.24 -9.60
C PRO A 60 1.22 12.08 -9.46
N TYR A 61 1.03 11.05 -10.28
CA TYR A 61 1.87 9.87 -10.24
C TYR A 61 3.34 10.21 -10.52
N ASP A 62 4.21 9.71 -9.64
CA ASP A 62 5.66 9.74 -9.77
C ASP A 62 6.18 8.32 -9.40
N PRO A 63 7.02 7.69 -10.24
CA PRO A 63 7.57 6.36 -9.96
C PRO A 63 8.20 6.20 -8.58
N LYS A 64 8.72 7.27 -7.98
CA LYS A 64 9.35 7.24 -6.65
C LYS A 64 8.44 6.65 -5.57
N TYR A 65 7.12 6.80 -5.70
CA TYR A 65 6.15 6.32 -4.72
C TYR A 65 6.04 4.78 -4.65
N HIS A 66 6.61 4.07 -5.63
CA HIS A 66 6.61 2.60 -5.66
C HIS A 66 7.99 2.00 -5.86
N GLU A 67 9.07 2.79 -5.85
CA GLU A 67 10.43 2.30 -6.08
C GLU A 67 10.81 1.15 -5.14
N GLU A 68 10.59 1.32 -3.84
CA GLU A 68 10.88 0.27 -2.85
C GLU A 68 9.97 -0.96 -3.03
N TRP A 69 8.70 -0.75 -3.37
CA TRP A 69 7.77 -1.86 -3.66
C TRP A 69 8.26 -2.68 -4.87
N VAL A 70 8.65 -2.02 -5.96
CA VAL A 70 9.15 -2.67 -7.18
C VAL A 70 10.43 -3.45 -6.87
N ARG A 71 11.36 -2.84 -6.11
CA ARG A 71 12.62 -3.49 -5.71
C ARG A 71 12.36 -4.72 -4.83
N ASN A 72 11.48 -4.62 -3.84
CA ASN A 72 11.16 -5.72 -2.93
C ASN A 72 10.46 -6.87 -3.67
N ASN A 73 9.53 -6.58 -4.58
CA ASN A 73 8.91 -7.60 -5.41
C ASN A 73 9.88 -8.30 -6.35
N ALA A 74 10.80 -7.57 -6.98
CA ALA A 74 11.83 -8.18 -7.81
C ALA A 74 12.68 -9.18 -7.01
N ARG A 75 13.09 -8.80 -5.79
CA ARG A 75 13.84 -9.68 -4.87
C ARG A 75 13.04 -10.90 -4.41
N ALA A 76 11.76 -10.72 -4.09
CA ALA A 76 10.88 -11.83 -3.68
C ALA A 76 10.71 -12.84 -4.83
N ASN A 77 10.48 -12.35 -6.06
CA ASN A 77 10.36 -13.18 -7.24
C ASN A 77 11.66 -13.93 -7.56
N GLU A 78 12.82 -13.29 -7.40
CA GLU A 78 14.13 -13.95 -7.58
C GLU A 78 14.34 -15.09 -6.58
N ARG A 79 13.95 -14.90 -5.31
CA ARG A 79 14.02 -15.95 -4.29
C ARG A 79 13.14 -17.14 -4.63
N ASN A 80 11.92 -16.89 -5.10
CA ASN A 80 10.99 -17.97 -5.47
C ASN A 80 11.55 -18.81 -6.62
N ARG A 81 12.19 -18.20 -7.63
CA ARG A 81 12.81 -18.92 -8.76
C ARG A 81 13.98 -19.81 -8.39
N ARG A 82 14.65 -19.57 -7.25
CA ARG A 82 15.78 -20.40 -6.79
C ARG A 82 15.34 -21.61 -5.98
N ASN A 83 14.06 -21.66 -5.58
CA ASN A 83 13.48 -22.75 -4.80
C ASN A 83 12.76 -23.78 -5.69
N ASP A 84 12.76 -23.58 -7.01
CA ASP A 84 12.40 -24.56 -8.04
C ASP A 84 13.67 -25.27 -8.56
#